data_AF-A0A3P7Q7N2-F1
#
_entry.id   AF-A0A3P7Q7N2-F1
#
_cell.length_a   1.000
_cell.length_b   1.000
_cell.length_c   1.000
_cell.angle_alpha   90.00
_cell.angle_beta   90.00
_cell.angle_gamma   90.00
#
_symmetry.space_group_name_H-M   'P 1'
#
loop_
_entity.id
_entity.type
_entity.pdbx_description
1 polymer ?
#
loop_
_entity_poly.entity_id
_entity_poly.type
_entity_poly.pdbx_seq_one_letter_code
_entity_poly.pdbx_strand_id
1 'polypeptide(L)'
;MSWLEKFEENGYAVVEDVFTADELNEMKNEIDRVIDGIDLNQHPKSVFSTYDEDKHAADDYFLNSSDKIRVFFEEGAFDKNGELVVDKHRALNKIGHGLHVKNEVFKRMSFHPKIKQLFKEVKYEEPKIVQSMYIFKVSCTRRSIFLEIYFAITINILKTSCCYSYELAVGRLIC
;
A
#
# COMPACT_ATOMS: atom_id res chain seq x y z
N MET A 1 17.78 -22.43 -8.81
CA MET A 1 17.78 -21.58 -7.61
C MET A 1 16.34 -21.36 -7.18
N SER A 2 16.00 -21.82 -5.98
CA SER A 2 14.70 -21.61 -5.33
C SER A 2 14.47 -20.13 -5.02
N TRP A 3 13.23 -19.74 -4.73
CA TRP A 3 12.92 -18.38 -4.30
C TRP A 3 13.60 -18.04 -2.97
N LEU A 4 13.79 -19.03 -2.08
CA LEU A 4 14.44 -18.84 -0.79
C LEU A 4 15.93 -18.53 -0.96
N GLU A 5 16.63 -19.25 -1.84
CA GLU A 5 18.04 -18.95 -2.17
C GLU A 5 18.18 -17.55 -2.77
N LYS A 6 17.27 -17.15 -3.68
CA LYS A 6 17.25 -15.79 -4.24
C LYS A 6 17.03 -14.73 -3.15
N PHE A 7 16.16 -15.02 -2.19
CA PHE A 7 15.87 -14.12 -1.08
C PHE A 7 17.09 -13.94 -0.17
N GLU A 8 17.77 -15.04 0.18
CA GLU A 8 18.98 -15.01 1.01
C GLU A 8 20.15 -14.29 0.31
N GLU A 9 20.29 -14.44 -1.00
CA GLU A 9 21.36 -13.80 -1.77
C GLU A 9 21.08 -12.32 -2.07
N ASN A 10 19.86 -11.98 -2.47
CA ASN A 10 19.53 -10.65 -3.03
C ASN A 10 18.80 -9.73 -2.05
N GLY A 11 18.30 -10.26 -0.92
CA GLY A 11 17.41 -9.54 0.00
C GLY A 11 15.97 -9.40 -0.52
N TYR A 12 15.65 -9.95 -1.69
CA TYR A 12 14.29 -10.00 -2.26
C TYR A 12 14.09 -11.27 -3.10
N ALA A 13 12.84 -11.69 -3.25
CA ALA A 13 12.45 -12.76 -4.15
C ALA A 13 11.04 -12.54 -4.70
N VAL A 14 10.78 -13.06 -5.89
CA VAL A 14 9.45 -13.08 -6.49
C VAL A 14 8.81 -14.43 -6.19
N VAL A 15 7.63 -14.39 -5.56
CA VAL A 15 6.77 -15.55 -5.37
C VAL A 15 5.51 -15.32 -6.18
N GLU A 16 5.30 -16.16 -7.19
CA GLU A 16 4.16 -16.07 -8.10
C GLU A 16 2.90 -16.70 -7.48
N ASP A 17 1.73 -16.27 -7.93
CA ASP A 17 0.42 -16.87 -7.63
C ASP A 17 0.10 -17.03 -6.13
N VAL A 18 0.61 -16.10 -5.31
CA VAL A 18 0.31 -16.02 -3.88
C VAL A 18 -1.18 -15.84 -3.66
N PHE A 19 -1.83 -14.94 -4.37
CA PHE A 19 -3.28 -14.75 -4.34
C PHE A 19 -3.91 -15.19 -5.65
N THR A 20 -5.13 -15.69 -5.55
CA THR A 20 -5.98 -16.04 -6.68
C THR A 20 -6.55 -14.78 -7.34
N ALA A 21 -7.00 -14.91 -8.59
CA ALA A 21 -7.66 -13.81 -9.30
C ALA A 21 -8.89 -13.26 -8.54
N ASP A 22 -9.64 -14.12 -7.86
CA ASP A 22 -10.82 -13.70 -7.09
C ASP A 22 -10.42 -12.89 -5.84
N GLU A 23 -9.38 -13.30 -5.13
CA GLU A 23 -8.83 -12.54 -3.98
C GLU A 23 -8.26 -11.19 -4.42
N LEU A 24 -7.60 -11.15 -5.59
CA LEU A 24 -7.10 -9.92 -6.20
C LEU A 24 -8.26 -8.98 -6.58
N ASN A 25 -9.32 -9.50 -7.20
CA ASN A 25 -10.51 -8.73 -7.54
C ASN A 25 -11.25 -8.23 -6.30
N GLU A 26 -11.30 -9.04 -5.23
CA GLU A 26 -11.90 -8.63 -3.96
C GLU A 26 -11.14 -7.44 -3.34
N MET A 27 -9.80 -7.49 -3.30
CA MET A 27 -9.00 -6.35 -2.83
C MET A 27 -9.22 -5.10 -3.67
N LYS A 28 -9.34 -5.24 -5.00
CA LYS A 28 -9.60 -4.13 -5.91
C LYS A 28 -10.97 -3.50 -5.64
N ASN A 29 -12.03 -4.31 -5.62
CA ASN A 29 -13.39 -3.84 -5.37
C ASN A 29 -13.52 -3.17 -3.99
N GLU A 30 -12.83 -3.71 -2.98
CA GLU A 30 -12.84 -3.10 -1.66
C GLU A 30 -12.15 -1.74 -1.63
N ILE A 31 -11.06 -1.57 -2.39
CA ILE A 31 -10.41 -0.27 -2.51
C ILE A 31 -11.27 0.71 -3.29
N ASP A 32 -11.91 0.29 -4.39
CA ASP A 32 -12.83 1.14 -5.13
C ASP A 32 -13.94 1.65 -4.20
N ARG A 33 -14.50 0.77 -3.36
CA ARG A 33 -15.47 1.14 -2.31
C ARG A 33 -14.91 2.12 -1.29
N VAL A 34 -13.67 1.90 -0.82
CA VAL A 34 -13.00 2.82 0.10
C VAL A 34 -12.82 4.19 -0.56
N ILE A 35 -12.39 4.25 -1.82
CA ILE A 35 -12.18 5.49 -2.57
C ILE A 35 -13.50 6.25 -2.75
N ASP A 36 -14.55 5.55 -3.13
CA ASP A 36 -15.87 6.14 -3.35
C ASP A 36 -16.44 6.75 -2.06
N GLY A 37 -16.15 6.15 -0.91
CA GLY A 37 -16.53 6.66 0.41
C GLY A 37 -15.73 7.86 0.92
N ILE A 38 -14.67 8.31 0.22
CA ILE A 38 -13.88 9.46 0.64
C ILE A 38 -14.62 10.76 0.33
N ASP A 39 -14.86 11.55 1.39
CA ASP A 39 -15.32 12.93 1.29
C ASP A 39 -14.13 13.90 1.35
N LEU A 40 -13.70 14.39 0.20
CA LEU A 40 -12.56 15.30 0.07
C LEU A 40 -12.73 16.61 0.87
N ASN A 41 -13.97 17.02 1.19
CA ASN A 41 -14.21 18.23 1.98
C ASN A 41 -13.82 18.09 3.45
N GLN A 42 -13.80 16.84 3.95
CA GLN A 42 -13.40 16.53 5.32
C GLN A 42 -11.89 16.29 5.44
N HIS A 43 -11.17 16.25 4.32
CA HIS A 43 -9.72 16.13 4.33
C HIS A 43 -9.05 17.50 4.46
N PRO A 44 -7.95 17.62 5.22
CA PRO A 44 -7.31 18.91 5.41
C PRO A 44 -6.70 19.37 4.08
N LYS A 45 -7.20 20.48 3.54
CA LYS A 45 -6.76 21.04 2.25
C LYS A 45 -5.26 21.36 2.21
N SER A 46 -4.68 21.69 3.36
CA SER A 46 -3.24 21.92 3.53
C SER A 46 -2.39 20.68 3.23
N VAL A 47 -2.91 19.46 3.42
CA VAL A 47 -2.20 18.22 3.06
C VAL A 47 -2.00 18.07 1.55
N PHE A 48 -2.79 18.80 0.76
CA PHE A 48 -2.80 18.76 -0.71
C PHE A 48 -2.09 19.95 -1.36
N SER A 49 -1.61 20.88 -0.54
CA SER A 49 -0.91 22.09 -0.97
C SER A 49 0.59 21.83 -1.12
N THR A 50 1.16 22.17 -2.27
CA THR A 50 2.61 22.12 -2.52
C THR A 50 3.37 23.33 -1.96
N TYR A 51 2.70 24.23 -1.22
CA TYR A 51 3.34 25.43 -0.67
C TYR A 51 3.99 25.15 0.69
N ASP A 52 5.19 25.71 0.91
CA ASP A 52 6.04 25.44 2.09
C ASP A 52 5.35 25.68 3.45
N GLU A 53 4.36 26.58 3.51
CA GLU A 53 3.64 26.94 4.73
C GLU A 53 2.71 25.82 5.24
N ASP A 54 2.30 24.88 4.37
CA ASP A 54 1.37 23.80 4.69
C ASP A 54 2.04 22.46 5.00
N LYS A 55 3.38 22.37 4.88
CA LYS A 55 4.15 21.13 5.09
C LYS A 55 3.92 20.51 6.47
N HIS A 56 3.77 21.33 7.51
CA HIS A 56 3.50 20.84 8.86
C HIS A 56 2.20 20.05 8.97
N ALA A 57 1.14 20.47 8.28
CA ALA A 57 -0.14 19.76 8.30
C ALA A 57 -0.08 18.45 7.50
N ALA A 58 0.66 18.43 6.38
CA ALA A 58 0.94 17.21 5.63
C ALA A 58 1.74 16.19 6.45
N ASP A 59 2.77 16.66 7.16
CA ASP A 59 3.59 15.84 8.05
C ASP A 59 2.75 15.28 9.21
N ASP A 60 1.94 16.10 9.87
CA ASP A 60 1.05 15.62 10.94
C ASP A 60 0.01 14.62 10.42
N TYR A 61 -0.51 14.83 9.21
CA TYR A 61 -1.41 13.88 8.56
C TYR A 61 -0.68 12.57 8.22
N PHE A 62 0.58 12.62 7.83
CA PHE A 62 1.36 11.41 7.59
C PHE A 62 1.72 10.69 8.91
N LEU A 63 2.28 11.39 9.89
CA LEU A 63 2.73 10.83 11.17
C LEU A 63 1.58 10.19 11.97
N ASN A 64 0.38 10.77 11.90
CA ASN A 64 -0.80 10.23 12.60
C ASN A 64 -1.62 9.22 11.76
N SER A 65 -1.06 8.70 10.65
CA SER A 65 -1.77 7.77 9.75
C SER A 65 -1.53 6.28 10.05
N SER A 66 -0.60 5.95 10.94
CA SER A 66 -0.14 4.58 11.22
C SER A 66 -1.28 3.61 11.56
N ASP A 67 -2.27 4.08 12.32
CA ASP A 67 -3.42 3.29 12.79
C ASP A 67 -4.73 3.58 12.04
N LYS A 68 -4.68 4.34 10.94
CA LYS A 68 -5.85 4.81 10.18
C LYS A 68 -5.79 4.34 8.73
N ILE A 69 -6.93 4.44 8.05
CA ILE A 69 -7.02 4.37 6.59
C ILE A 69 -7.07 5.81 6.10
N ARG A 70 -5.98 6.27 5.50
CA ARG A 70 -5.78 7.61 4.95
C ARG A 70 -5.33 7.48 3.51
N VAL A 71 -5.65 8.51 2.73
CA VAL A 71 -5.35 8.55 1.30
C VAL A 71 -4.30 9.61 1.02
N PHE A 72 -3.44 9.30 0.07
CA PHE A 72 -2.34 10.15 -0.35
C PHE A 72 -2.41 10.26 -1.86
N PHE A 73 -2.36 11.49 -2.37
CA PHE A 73 -2.52 11.80 -3.78
C PHE A 73 -1.16 11.95 -4.46
N GLU A 74 -1.15 11.83 -5.77
CA GLU A 74 0.00 12.12 -6.61
C GLU A 74 0.35 13.62 -6.55
N GLU A 75 1.63 13.92 -6.74
CA GLU A 75 2.07 15.31 -6.86
C GLU A 75 1.39 15.97 -8.07
N GLY A 76 0.82 17.16 -7.86
CA GLY A 76 0.08 17.87 -8.91
C GLY A 76 -1.33 17.33 -9.17
N ALA A 77 -1.87 16.46 -8.31
CA ALA A 77 -3.26 16.01 -8.39
C ALA A 77 -4.29 17.13 -8.15
N PHE A 78 -3.88 18.22 -7.50
CA PHE A 78 -4.72 19.37 -7.17
C PHE A 78 -4.19 20.65 -7.85
N ASP A 79 -5.11 21.54 -8.20
CA ASP A 79 -4.78 22.88 -8.68
C ASP A 79 -4.52 23.86 -7.53
N LYS A 80 -4.22 25.12 -7.87
CA LYS A 80 -3.99 26.20 -6.89
C LYS A 80 -5.20 26.53 -6.00
N ASN A 81 -6.40 26.09 -6.37
CA ASN A 81 -7.63 26.29 -5.61
C ASN A 81 -7.95 25.08 -4.71
N GLY A 82 -7.14 24.01 -4.77
CA GLY A 82 -7.35 22.76 -4.07
C GLY A 82 -8.41 21.86 -4.72
N GLU A 83 -8.67 22.04 -6.02
CA GLU A 83 -9.58 21.21 -6.80
C GLU A 83 -8.81 20.13 -7.57
N LEU A 84 -9.39 18.94 -7.69
CA LEU A 84 -8.77 17.84 -8.45
C LEU A 84 -8.70 18.18 -9.94
N VAL A 85 -7.51 18.03 -10.54
CA VAL A 85 -7.31 18.23 -11.98
C VAL A 85 -7.54 16.96 -12.81
N VAL A 86 -7.66 15.81 -12.14
CA VAL A 86 -7.94 14.51 -12.74
C VAL A 86 -9.00 13.76 -11.93
N ASP A 87 -9.54 12.68 -12.48
CA ASP A 87 -10.47 11.81 -11.76
C ASP A 87 -9.89 11.32 -10.42
N LYS A 88 -10.74 11.22 -9.39
CA LYS A 88 -10.36 10.85 -8.02
C LYS A 88 -9.58 9.54 -7.96
N HIS A 89 -9.98 8.53 -8.73
CA HIS A 89 -9.29 7.23 -8.75
C HIS A 89 -7.90 7.32 -9.39
N ARG A 90 -7.67 8.29 -10.28
CA ARG A 90 -6.39 8.53 -10.95
C ARG A 90 -5.48 9.51 -10.22
N ALA A 91 -6.04 10.25 -9.27
CA ALA A 91 -5.32 11.22 -8.46
C ALA A 91 -4.55 10.57 -7.31
N LEU A 92 -4.85 9.31 -6.97
CA LEU A 92 -4.29 8.63 -5.80
C LEU A 92 -2.90 8.05 -6.09
N ASN A 93 -1.99 8.24 -5.14
CA ASN A 93 -0.68 7.60 -5.09
C ASN A 93 -0.71 6.35 -4.20
N LYS A 94 -1.28 6.46 -3.00
CA LYS A 94 -1.40 5.33 -2.06
C LYS A 94 -2.52 5.51 -1.03
N ILE A 95 -2.94 4.40 -0.45
CA ILE A 95 -3.80 4.33 0.75
C ILE A 95 -3.03 3.59 1.85
N GLY A 96 -3.01 4.14 3.06
CA GLY A 96 -2.28 3.56 4.19
C GLY A 96 -2.67 4.19 5.53
N HIS A 97 -2.11 3.78 6.66
CA HIS A 97 -1.15 2.68 6.82
C HIS A 97 -1.72 1.50 7.63
N GLY A 98 -2.98 1.62 8.08
CA GLY A 98 -3.67 0.65 8.93
C GLY A 98 -4.65 -0.28 8.20
N LEU A 99 -4.57 -0.46 6.87
CA LEU A 99 -5.48 -1.35 6.12
C LEU A 99 -5.57 -2.76 6.73
N HIS A 100 -4.43 -3.37 7.07
CA HIS A 100 -4.34 -4.69 7.69
C HIS A 100 -5.00 -4.80 9.08
N VAL A 101 -5.32 -3.68 9.72
CA VAL A 101 -5.98 -3.62 11.04
C VAL A 101 -7.45 -3.22 10.91
N LYS A 102 -7.72 -2.19 10.09
CA LYS A 102 -9.01 -1.49 10.05
C LYS A 102 -9.94 -1.95 8.93
N ASN A 103 -9.43 -2.72 7.96
CA ASN A 103 -10.21 -3.23 6.85
C ASN A 103 -10.22 -4.76 6.86
N GLU A 104 -11.41 -5.37 6.87
CA GLU A 104 -11.54 -6.82 7.02
C GLU A 104 -11.01 -7.62 5.82
N VAL A 105 -11.13 -7.10 4.59
CA VAL A 105 -10.56 -7.75 3.39
C VAL A 105 -9.04 -7.73 3.51
N PHE A 106 -8.44 -6.56 3.71
CA PHE A 106 -6.98 -6.44 3.79
C PHE A 106 -6.39 -7.16 5.00
N LYS A 107 -7.09 -7.18 6.14
CA LYS A 107 -6.73 -8.00 7.29
C LYS A 107 -6.69 -9.48 6.93
N ARG A 108 -7.74 -10.00 6.27
CA ARG A 108 -7.77 -11.41 5.83
C ARG A 108 -6.62 -11.73 4.87
N MET A 109 -6.35 -10.86 3.90
CA MET A 109 -5.23 -11.04 2.94
C MET A 109 -3.87 -10.95 3.63
N SER A 110 -3.68 -10.01 4.56
CA SER A 110 -2.46 -9.85 5.34
C SER A 110 -2.13 -11.06 6.21
N PHE A 111 -3.16 -11.71 6.78
CA PHE A 111 -3.01 -12.90 7.61
C PHE A 111 -3.30 -14.21 6.87
N HIS A 112 -3.26 -14.17 5.53
CA HIS A 112 -3.58 -15.32 4.67
C HIS A 112 -2.64 -16.51 4.95
N PRO A 113 -3.12 -17.77 4.93
CA PRO A 113 -2.30 -18.94 5.24
C PRO A 113 -1.03 -19.07 4.39
N LYS A 114 -1.09 -18.72 3.09
CA LYS A 114 0.09 -18.73 2.21
C LYS A 114 1.15 -17.72 2.67
N ILE A 115 0.75 -16.53 3.10
CA ILE A 115 1.67 -15.52 3.64
C ILE A 115 2.35 -16.02 4.92
N LYS A 116 1.56 -16.61 5.82
CA LYS A 116 2.10 -17.23 7.04
C LYS A 116 3.08 -18.36 6.72
N GLN A 117 2.80 -19.16 5.68
CA GLN A 117 3.67 -20.24 5.24
C GLN A 117 5.00 -19.71 4.69
N LEU A 118 4.98 -18.64 3.88
CA LEU A 118 6.20 -17.99 3.38
C LEU A 118 7.10 -17.55 4.55
N PHE A 119 6.57 -16.89 5.57
CA PHE A 119 7.38 -16.47 6.72
C PHE A 119 7.93 -17.63 7.56
N LYS A 120 7.20 -18.76 7.62
CA LYS A 120 7.74 -19.99 8.23
C LYS A 120 8.92 -20.55 7.44
N GLU A 121 8.85 -20.52 6.11
CA GLU A 121 9.93 -21.01 5.24
C GLU A 121 11.19 -20.15 5.35
N VAL A 122 11.06 -18.82 5.51
CA VAL A 122 12.20 -17.92 5.80
C VAL A 122 12.70 -18.04 7.25
N LYS A 123 12.03 -18.85 8.09
CA LYS A 123 12.35 -19.07 9.51
C LYS A 123 12.31 -17.77 10.32
N TYR A 124 11.28 -16.95 10.11
CA TYR A 124 11.06 -15.76 10.91
C TYR A 124 10.37 -16.08 12.24
N GLU A 125 10.92 -15.52 13.32
CA GLU A 125 10.38 -15.64 14.67
C GLU A 125 9.42 -14.47 14.93
N GLU A 126 8.21 -14.80 15.37
CA GLU A 126 7.15 -13.83 15.73
C GLU A 126 6.97 -12.64 14.76
N PRO A 127 6.72 -12.86 13.46
CA PRO A 127 6.55 -11.77 12.51
C PRO A 127 5.35 -10.89 12.89
N LYS A 128 5.57 -9.57 13.00
CA LYS A 128 4.51 -8.59 13.28
C LYS A 128 4.35 -7.63 12.12
N ILE A 129 3.12 -7.50 11.63
CA ILE A 129 2.78 -6.48 10.64
C ILE A 129 2.75 -5.13 11.35
N VAL A 130 3.52 -4.18 10.83
CA VAL A 130 3.60 -2.81 11.38
C VAL A 130 2.97 -1.78 10.47
N GLN A 131 2.85 -2.10 9.18
CA GLN A 131 2.32 -1.19 8.18
C GLN A 131 1.68 -1.98 7.04
N SER A 132 0.64 -1.41 6.43
CA SER A 132 0.10 -1.91 5.16
C SER A 132 -0.34 -0.75 4.27
N MET A 133 0.01 -0.82 2.99
CA MET A 133 -0.33 0.18 2.00
C MET A 133 -0.93 -0.48 0.76
N TYR A 134 -1.81 0.25 0.09
CA TYR A 134 -2.26 -0.05 -1.26
C TYR A 134 -1.72 1.04 -2.18
N ILE A 135 -0.86 0.67 -3.12
CA ILE A 135 -0.05 1.60 -3.93
C ILE A 135 -0.60 1.61 -5.35
N PHE A 136 -1.00 2.79 -5.81
CA PHE A 136 -1.42 3.04 -7.18
C PHE A 136 -0.20 3.46 -7.98
N LYS A 137 0.06 2.78 -9.10
CA LYS A 137 1.12 3.16 -10.01
C LYS A 137 0.54 3.41 -11.38
N VAL A 138 0.40 4.69 -11.71
CA VAL A 138 0.03 5.10 -13.06
C VAL A 138 1.28 4.98 -13.93
N SER A 139 1.26 4.04 -14.88
CA SER A 139 2.30 3.93 -15.91
C SER A 139 1.74 4.44 -17.24
N CYS A 140 2.32 5.55 -17.70
CA CYS A 140 2.01 6.11 -19.00
C CYS A 140 2.95 5.49 -20.04
N THR A 141 2.43 4.59 -20.87
CA THR A 141 3.14 4.14 -22.07
C THR A 141 2.62 4.93 -23.27
N ARG A 142 3.43 5.09 -24.33
CA ARG A 142 3.06 5.87 -25.55
C ARG A 142 1.74 5.45 -26.24
N ARG A 143 1.12 4.33 -25.84
CA ARG A 143 -0.12 3.80 -26.43
C ARG A 143 -1.25 3.55 -25.43
N SER A 144 -0.97 3.43 -24.13
CA SER A 144 -1.98 3.13 -23.09
C SER A 144 -1.54 3.61 -21.70
N ILE A 145 -2.51 3.95 -20.86
CA ILE A 145 -2.32 4.18 -19.43
C ILE A 145 -2.67 2.87 -18.71
N PHE A 146 -1.70 2.29 -18.01
CA PHE A 146 -1.94 1.13 -17.13
C PHE A 146 -1.87 1.59 -15.69
N LEU A 147 -2.84 1.15 -14.88
CA LEU A 147 -2.78 1.28 -13.43
C LEU A 147 -2.23 -0.05 -12.90
N GLU A 148 -0.97 -0.07 -12.51
CA GLU A 148 -0.41 -1.18 -11.75
C GLU A 148 -0.70 -0.93 -10.28
N ILE A 149 -1.22 -1.95 -9.60
CA ILE A 149 -1.60 -1.83 -8.20
C ILE A 149 -0.95 -2.89 -7.35
N TYR A 150 -0.39 -2.46 -6.22
CA TYR A 150 0.35 -3.30 -5.28
C TYR A 150 -0.25 -3.20 -3.88
N PHE A 151 -0.43 -4.33 -3.22
CA PHE A 151 -0.68 -4.35 -1.77
C PHE A 151 0.62 -4.68 -1.04
N ALA A 152 1.15 -3.71 -0.30
CA ALA A 152 2.40 -3.82 0.43
C ALA A 152 2.14 -3.98 1.93
N ILE A 153 2.85 -4.92 2.56
CA ILE A 153 2.82 -5.15 4.00
C ILE A 153 4.25 -5.03 4.53
N THR A 154 4.47 -4.12 5.47
CA THR A 154 5.75 -4.00 6.18
C THR A 154 5.69 -4.80 7.47
N ILE A 155 6.70 -5.63 7.68
CA ILE A 155 6.77 -6.54 8.81
C ILE A 155 8.06 -6.29 9.57
N ASN A 156 7.94 -6.11 10.88
CA ASN A 156 9.07 -6.08 11.78
C ASN A 156 9.37 -7.50 12.29
N ILE A 157 10.66 -7.78 12.36
CA ILE A 157 11.20 -9.09 12.67
C ILE A 157 12.25 -8.94 13.75
N LEU A 158 12.17 -9.79 14.75
CA LEU A 158 13.27 -10.02 15.68
C LEU A 158 14.02 -11.25 15.18
N LYS A 159 15.21 -11.03 14.61
CA LYS A 159 16.15 -12.13 14.32
C LYS A 159 17.42 -11.80 15.10
N THR A 160 17.71 -12.60 16.13
CA THR A 160 18.93 -12.51 16.94
C THR A 160 19.27 -11.08 17.40
N SER A 161 18.50 -10.55 18.35
CA SER A 161 18.71 -9.23 18.98
C SER A 161 18.67 -8.00 18.06
N CYS A 162 18.35 -8.16 16.77
CA CYS A 162 18.30 -7.07 15.79
C CYS A 162 16.90 -7.01 15.14
N CYS A 163 16.34 -5.79 15.06
CA CYS A 163 15.07 -5.53 14.39
C CYS A 163 15.30 -5.33 12.89
N TYR A 164 14.65 -6.14 12.06
CA TYR A 164 14.65 -5.96 10.60
C TYR A 164 13.23 -5.64 10.12
N SER A 165 13.13 -4.74 9.15
CA SER A 165 11.87 -4.45 8.45
C SER A 165 11.95 -5.02 7.04
N TYR A 166 10.97 -5.83 6.66
CA TYR A 166 10.83 -6.34 5.30
C TYR A 166 9.50 -5.91 4.71
N GLU A 167 9.49 -5.63 3.41
CA GLU A 167 8.29 -5.28 2.67
C GLU A 167 7.89 -6.47 1.79
N LEU A 168 6.69 -6.98 2.03
CA LEU A 168 6.05 -7.92 1.13
C LEU A 168 5.12 -7.12 0.22
N ALA A 169 5.52 -6.91 -1.03
CA ALA A 169 4.65 -6.39 -2.07
C ALA A 169 3.94 -7.55 -2.76
N VAL A 170 2.62 -7.60 -2.66
CA VAL A 170 1.82 -8.63 -3.32
C VAL A 170 1.03 -8.05 -4.48
N GLY A 171 1.24 -8.65 -5.65
CA GLY A 171 0.40 -8.52 -6.83
C GLY A 171 0.77 -7.37 -7.76
N ARG A 172 0.85 -7.70 -9.06
CA ARG A 172 0.66 -6.77 -10.18
C ARG A 172 -0.79 -6.94 -10.64
N LEU A 173 -1.69 -6.10 -10.16
CA LEU A 173 -3.05 -6.02 -10.69
C LEU A 173 -2.98 -5.22 -12.00
N ILE A 174 -3.20 -5.88 -13.14
CA ILE A 174 -3.24 -5.22 -14.44
C ILE A 174 -4.71 -4.87 -14.74
N CYS A 175 -4.98 -3.60 -15.06
CA CYS A 175 -6.26 -3.16 -15.64
C CYS A 175 -6.16 -3.12 -17.17
#